data_AF-A0A940C0V8-F1
#
_entry.id   AF-A0A940C0V8-F1
#
_cell.length_a   1.000
_cell.length_b   1.000
_cell.length_c   1.000
_cell.angle_alpha   90.00
_cell.angle_beta   90.00
_cell.angle_gamma   90.00
#
_symmetry.space_group_name_H-M   'P 1'
#
loop_
_entity.id
_entity.type
_entity.pdbx_description
1 polymer ?
#
loop_
_entity_poly.entity_id
_entity_poly.type
_entity_poly.pdbx_seq_one_letter_code
_entity_poly.pdbx_strand_id
1 'polypeptide(L)'
;MRKKDYKGRCVKRKFQKSKDIVKTFDKIQSSYADFLESNDEIKSFSCNVLLLGIENDSFTTDFLCLKADGTYMVRECVFYLFFFILFSRERIIEI
;
A
#
# COMPACT_ATOMS: atom_id res chain seq x y z
N MET A 1 6.15 5.70 3.97
CA MET A 1 6.80 4.68 4.82
C MET A 1 6.47 4.92 6.28
N ARG A 2 5.71 4.00 6.88
CA ARG A 2 5.34 4.07 8.31
C ARG A 2 6.12 3.05 9.13
N LYS A 3 6.31 3.35 10.41
CA LYS A 3 6.87 2.39 11.37
C LYS A 3 5.88 1.26 11.62
N LYS A 4 6.39 0.04 11.79
CA LYS A 4 5.62 -1.17 12.11
C LYS A 4 4.69 -0.97 13.31
N ASP A 5 5.19 -0.35 14.37
CA ASP A 5 4.47 -0.19 15.64
C ASP A 5 3.74 1.16 15.76
N TYR A 6 3.27 1.71 14.64
CA TYR A 6 2.54 2.98 14.68
C TYR A 6 1.22 2.86 15.45
N LYS A 7 1.13 3.56 16.58
CA LYS A 7 -0.06 3.66 17.44
C LYS A 7 -0.84 4.92 17.11
N GLY A 8 -1.71 4.85 16.11
CA GLY A 8 -2.59 5.95 15.72
C GLY A 8 -3.99 5.49 15.36
N ARG A 9 -4.88 6.44 15.08
CA ARG A 9 -6.23 6.13 14.60
C ARG A 9 -6.12 5.44 13.24
N CYS A 10 -6.82 4.33 13.08
CA CYS A 10 -6.92 3.63 11.80
C CYS A 10 -8.38 3.30 11.48
N VAL A 11 -8.67 3.22 10.19
CA VAL A 11 -9.92 2.71 9.65
C VAL A 11 -9.62 1.32 9.08
N LYS A 12 -10.40 0.34 9.51
CA LYS A 12 -10.29 -1.06 9.06
C LYS A 12 -11.40 -1.33 8.06
N ARG A 13 -11.04 -1.82 6.88
CA ARG A 13 -12.00 -2.18 5.82
C ARG A 13 -11.62 -3.52 5.21
N LYS A 14 -12.61 -4.26 4.73
CA LYS A 14 -12.41 -5.48 3.95
C LYS A 14 -12.85 -5.19 2.51
N PHE A 15 -11.99 -5.52 1.56
CA PHE A 15 -12.24 -5.39 0.14
C PHE A 15 -12.27 -6.79 -0.49
N GLN A 16 -12.79 -6.92 -1.71
CA GLN A 16 -12.81 -8.19 -2.42
C GLN A 16 -11.42 -8.55 -2.94
N LYS A 17 -10.66 -7.57 -3.44
CA LYS A 17 -9.30 -7.76 -3.95
C LYS A 17 -8.22 -7.71 -2.85
N SER A 18 -8.59 -7.39 -1.61
CA SER A 18 -7.64 -7.39 -0.49
C SER A 18 -7.44 -8.79 0.09
N LYS A 19 -6.17 -9.22 0.25
CA LYS A 19 -5.86 -10.51 0.90
C LYS A 19 -6.26 -10.54 2.38
N ASP A 20 -6.09 -9.41 3.07
CA ASP A 20 -6.33 -9.24 4.50
C ASP A 20 -7.15 -7.97 4.77
N ILE A 21 -7.53 -7.78 6.05
CA ILE A 21 -8.16 -6.54 6.49
C ILE A 21 -7.21 -5.36 6.25
N VAL A 22 -7.64 -4.44 5.40
CA VAL A 22 -6.91 -3.24 5.04
C VAL A 22 -7.03 -2.21 6.16
N LYS A 23 -5.88 -1.81 6.72
CA LYS A 23 -5.78 -0.75 7.72
C LYS A 23 -5.25 0.52 7.06
N THR A 24 -6.09 1.53 6.98
CA THR A 24 -5.71 2.84 6.46
C THR A 24 -5.66 3.84 7.61
N PHE A 25 -4.70 4.76 7.58
CA PHE A 25 -4.54 5.74 8.66
C PHE A 25 -4.76 7.17 8.16
N ASP A 26 -4.73 7.38 6.84
CA ASP A 26 -5.01 8.66 6.20
C ASP A 26 -6.15 8.55 5.19
N LYS A 27 -6.79 9.68 4.90
CA LYS A 27 -7.82 9.79 3.86
C LYS A 27 -7.29 9.42 2.48
N ILE A 28 -6.03 9.76 2.18
CA ILE A 28 -5.38 9.44 0.90
C ILE A 28 -5.27 7.92 0.72
N GLN A 29 -4.79 7.22 1.74
CA GLN A 29 -4.70 5.76 1.70
C GLN A 29 -6.09 5.13 1.56
N SER A 30 -7.09 5.68 2.24
CA SER A 30 -8.47 5.21 2.12
C SER A 30 -8.97 5.34 0.67
N SER A 31 -8.82 6.52 0.07
CA SER A 31 -9.23 6.77 -1.31
C SER A 31 -8.44 5.95 -2.33
N TYR A 32 -7.16 5.69 -2.07
CA TYR A 32 -6.34 4.88 -2.96
C TYR A 32 -6.70 3.39 -2.88
N ALA A 33 -7.08 2.88 -1.70
CA ALA A 33 -7.61 1.53 -1.56
C ALA A 33 -8.92 1.36 -2.35
N ASP A 34 -9.80 2.36 -2.35
CA ASP A 34 -11.01 2.38 -3.18
C ASP A 34 -10.67 2.35 -4.68
N PHE A 35 -9.66 3.12 -5.09
CA PHE A 35 -9.17 3.10 -6.47
C PHE A 35 -8.65 1.72 -6.88
N LEU A 36 -7.83 1.08 -6.03
CA LEU A 36 -7.30 -0.27 -6.29
C LEU A 36 -8.40 -1.32 -6.40
N GLU A 37 -9.46 -1.22 -5.58
CA GLU A 37 -10.60 -2.13 -5.66
C GLU A 37 -11.34 -1.99 -7.00
N SER A 38 -11.53 -0.76 -7.47
CA SER A 38 -12.23 -0.48 -8.73
C SER A 38 -11.40 -0.79 -9.99
N ASN A 39 -10.08 -0.92 -9.88
CA ASN A 39 -9.20 -1.09 -11.03
C ASN A 39 -9.07 -2.57 -11.44
N ASP A 40 -9.46 -2.90 -12.67
CA ASP A 40 -9.42 -4.27 -13.21
C ASP A 40 -8.01 -4.77 -13.54
N GLU A 41 -7.04 -3.87 -13.69
CA GLU A 41 -5.63 -4.24 -13.84
C GLU A 41 -5.05 -4.83 -12.55
N ILE A 42 -5.71 -4.60 -11.40
CA ILE A 42 -5.28 -5.10 -10.10
C ILE A 42 -6.00 -6.40 -9.78
N LYS A 43 -5.22 -7.47 -9.64
CA LYS A 43 -5.72 -8.80 -9.26
C LYS A 43 -5.91 -8.90 -7.75
N SER A 44 -4.94 -8.44 -6.98
CA SER A 44 -5.04 -8.40 -5.52
C SER A 44 -4.09 -7.37 -4.91
N PHE A 45 -4.36 -6.93 -3.69
CA PHE A 45 -3.45 -6.04 -2.97
C PHE A 45 -3.39 -6.34 -1.47
N SER A 46 -2.27 -5.94 -0.87
CA SER A 46 -1.97 -6.04 0.56
C SER A 46 -1.48 -4.69 1.07
N CYS A 47 -1.82 -4.36 2.31
CA CYS A 47 -1.45 -3.09 2.94
C CYS A 47 -0.50 -3.33 4.11
N ASN A 48 0.31 -2.33 4.44
CA ASN A 48 1.25 -2.37 5.58
C ASN A 48 2.22 -3.56 5.51
N VAL A 49 2.69 -3.89 4.32
CA VAL A 49 3.62 -5.00 4.11
C VAL A 49 4.99 -4.61 4.65
N LEU A 50 5.57 -5.48 5.47
CA LEU A 50 6.89 -5.28 6.06
C LEU A 50 7.96 -5.29 4.97
N LEU A 51 8.86 -4.30 5.04
CA LEU A 51 10.02 -4.25 4.17
C LEU A 51 11.17 -4.98 4.84
N LEU A 52 11.48 -6.15 4.32
CA LEU A 52 12.59 -6.98 4.81
C LEU A 52 13.92 -6.41 4.31
N GLY A 53 14.93 -6.36 5.18
CA GLY A 53 16.30 -5.99 4.80
C GLY A 53 16.62 -4.50 4.82
N ILE A 54 15.74 -3.66 5.37
CA ILE A 54 16.01 -2.25 5.67
C ILE A 54 16.00 -2.09 7.19
N GLU A 55 17.07 -1.51 7.77
CA GLU A 55 17.25 -1.17 9.19
C GLU A 55 16.20 -1.79 10.15
N ASN A 56 16.47 -3.03 10.58
CA ASN A 56 15.69 -3.80 11.56
C ASN A 56 14.23 -4.10 11.18
N ASP A 57 13.88 -4.16 9.89
CA ASP A 57 12.52 -4.43 9.39
C ASP A 57 11.47 -3.48 10.01
N SER A 58 11.91 -2.25 10.31
CA SER A 58 11.16 -1.31 11.13
C SER A 58 10.02 -0.63 10.37
N PHE A 59 10.02 -0.74 9.04
CA PHE A 59 9.15 0.03 8.16
C PHE A 59 8.24 -0.86 7.32
N THR A 60 7.05 -0.33 7.06
CA THR A 60 6.06 -0.94 6.18
C THR A 60 5.83 -0.06 4.96
N THR A 61 5.60 -0.71 3.81
CA THR A 61 5.01 -0.06 2.65
C THR A 61 3.51 0.10 2.79
N ASP A 62 2.96 1.13 2.14
CA ASP A 62 1.53 1.39 2.21
C ASP A 62 0.73 0.35 1.42
N PHE A 63 1.09 0.10 0.15
CA PHE A 63 0.41 -0.88 -0.70
C PHE A 63 1.39 -1.71 -1.52
N LEU A 64 1.19 -3.02 -1.49
CA LEU A 64 1.77 -4.00 -2.42
C LEU A 64 0.64 -4.58 -3.26
N CYS A 65 0.69 -4.38 -4.57
CA CYS A 65 -0.33 -4.81 -5.51
C CYS A 65 0.24 -5.89 -6.43
N LEU A 66 -0.58 -6.89 -6.75
CA LEU A 66 -0.36 -7.84 -7.81
C LEU A 66 -1.25 -7.46 -8.98
N LYS A 67 -0.65 -7.12 -10.12
CA LYS A 67 -1.36 -6.81 -11.35
C LYS A 67 -1.87 -8.11 -12.02
N ALA A 68 -2.82 -7.96 -12.95
CA ALA A 68 -3.37 -9.07 -13.73
C ALA A 68 -2.31 -9.73 -14.64
N ASP A 69 -1.28 -8.99 -15.05
CA ASP A 69 -0.13 -9.48 -15.81
C ASP A 69 0.85 -10.34 -14.99
N GLY A 70 0.64 -10.46 -13.67
CA GLY A 70 1.49 -11.21 -12.75
C GLY A 70 2.65 -10.40 -12.16
N THR A 71 2.80 -9.13 -12.51
CA THR A 71 3.83 -8.24 -11.97
C THR A 71 3.40 -7.62 -10.64
N TYR A 72 4.39 -7.27 -9.82
CA TYR A 72 4.18 -6.58 -8.55
C TYR A 72 4.37 -5.07 -8.69
N MET A 73 3.54 -4.33 -7.97
CA MET A 73 3.59 -2.88 -7.92
C MET A 73 3.53 -2.40 -6.47
N VAL A 74 4.49 -1.56 -6.08
CA VAL A 74 4.53 -0.94 -4.76
C VAL A 74 4.08 0.52 -4.88
N ARG A 75 3.29 0.98 -3.90
CA ARG A 75 2.81 2.37 -3.82
C ARG A 75 2.91 2.92 -2.41
N GLU A 76 3.44 4.12 -2.34
CA GLU A 76 3.55 4.93 -1.13
C GLU A 76 2.66 6.16 -1.26
N CYS A 77 1.80 6.41 -0.26
CA CYS A 77 0.98 7.60 -0.22
C CYS A 77 1.72 8.69 0.55
N VAL A 78 2.18 9.75 -0.14
CA VAL A 78 2.91 10.85 0.47
C VAL A 78 2.12 12.15 0.35
N PHE A 79 2.00 12.88 1.45
CA PHE A 79 1.41 14.21 1.47
C PHE A 79 2.50 15.24 1.17
N TYR A 80 2.55 15.77 -0.05
CA TYR A 80 3.33 16.98 -0.34
C TYR A 80 2.40 18.17 -0.36
N LEU A 81 2.81 19.27 0.27
CA LEU A 81 2.06 20.52 0.45
C LEU A 81 1.57 21.15 -0.88
N PHE A 82 1.92 20.59 -2.05
CA PHE A 82 1.53 21.15 -3.34
C PHE A 82 1.21 20.16 -4.46
N PHE A 83 1.33 18.84 -4.29
CA PHE A 83 1.07 17.92 -5.40
C PHE A 83 0.79 16.50 -4.90
N PHE A 84 -0.34 15.90 -5.31
CA PHE A 84 -0.63 14.48 -5.14
C PHE A 84 0.26 13.66 -6.09
N ILE A 85 1.55 13.53 -5.79
CA ILE A 85 2.44 12.66 -6.58
C ILE A 85 2.43 11.27 -5.97
N LEU A 86 1.75 10.36 -6.67
CA LEU A 86 1.87 8.92 -6.48
C LEU A 86 3.24 8.50 -7.04
N PHE A 87 4.26 8.36 -6.20
CA PHE A 87 5.59 8.01 -6.69
C PHE A 87 5.62 6.54 -7.13
N SER A 88 5.39 6.30 -8.41
CA SER A 88 5.48 4.99 -9.05
C SER A 88 6.94 4.65 -9.34
N ARG A 89 7.67 4.16 -8.33
CA ARG A 89 8.94 3.49 -8.60
C ARG A 89 8.65 1.99 -8.72
N GLU A 90 8.56 1.50 -9.96
CA GLU A 90 8.53 0.06 -10.25
C GLU A 90 9.88 -0.51 -9.82
N ARG A 91 9.98 -0.95 -8.56
CA ARG A 91 11.02 -1.88 -8.14
C ARG A 91 10.42 -3.27 -8.20
N ILE A 92 10.90 -4.07 -9.13
CA ILE A 92 10.75 -5.52 -9.13
C ILE A 92 11.37 -5.98 -7.81
N ILE A 93 10.53 -6.34 -6.84
CA ILE A 93 10.97 -7.01 -5.62
C ILE A 93 10.76 -8.49 -5.90
N GLU A 94 11.83 -9.21 -6.21
CA GLU A 94 11.83 -10.67 -6.10
C GLU A 94 11.68 -10.98 -4.61
N ILE A 95 10.61 -11.70 -4.27
CA ILE A 95 10.33 -12.22 -2.92
C ILE A 95 11.01 -13.58 -2.81
#